data_AF-A0A9P1MAQ3-F1
#
_entry.id   AF-A0A9P1MAQ3-F1
#
_cell.length_a   1.000
_cell.length_b   1.000
_cell.length_c   1.000
_cell.angle_alpha   90.00
_cell.angle_beta   90.00
_cell.angle_gamma   90.00
#
_symmetry.space_group_name_H-M   'P 1'
#
loop_
_entity.id
_entity.type
_entity.pdbx_description
1 polymer ?
#
loop_
_entity_poly.entity_id
_entity_poly.type
_entity_poly.pdbx_seq_one_letter_code
_entity_poly.pdbx_strand_id
1 'polypeptide(L)'
;MLVKLSEVYSEDPTTGSYTGLLDISGSLASRVPACPECRRPILQFTTKRYNRVVNKAVMDEAMKRFFTTGTAELEGLQDKFDALIRRAKKQRNKALSSQARAQVVTDGYEIKAAAETLRIRMGKEHQPSKQLHDAIVLKAREAVGLSLEERMQNLNVSSDAQDGRANSAVFTPVFDKQLGLKAHLIEIQTREFILCEATSKESKAALVSKKVVPERADQLLLDCDGLIAESFGANLPRVQIPAALSFAKVTLMLPNAKPESRTVAATRVSEAIDLCRTLPNGKELSAPLLEIKRLLDGPVYNEVTPEELAAIKDAMVSGPRGISTHSGHWYNCANGHPAGTAQSRR
;
A
#
# COMPACT_ATOMS: atom_id res chain seq x y z
N MET A 1 -30.47 -16.59 -29.96
CA MET A 1 -30.86 -15.25 -29.49
C MET A 1 -30.56 -14.29 -30.62
N LEU A 2 -31.57 -13.68 -31.23
CA LEU A 2 -31.39 -12.67 -32.28
C LEU A 2 -31.20 -11.32 -31.59
N VAL A 3 -30.03 -10.71 -31.79
CA VAL A 3 -29.70 -9.38 -31.26
C VAL A 3 -30.48 -8.34 -32.08
N LYS A 4 -31.20 -7.42 -31.41
CA LYS A 4 -31.95 -6.35 -32.08
C LYS A 4 -31.02 -5.18 -32.40
N LEU A 5 -31.26 -4.46 -33.51
CA LEU A 5 -30.42 -3.32 -33.94
C LEU A 5 -30.30 -2.22 -32.88
N SER A 6 -31.38 -1.98 -32.13
CA SER A 6 -31.42 -1.04 -31.00
C SER A 6 -30.51 -1.43 -29.83
N GLU A 7 -30.02 -2.67 -29.77
CA GLU A 7 -29.07 -3.14 -28.75
C GLU A 7 -27.61 -2.82 -29.15
N VAL A 8 -27.37 -2.45 -30.41
CA VAL A 8 -26.04 -2.30 -31.02
C VAL A 8 -25.77 -0.84 -31.43
N TYR A 9 -26.80 -0.05 -31.72
CA TYR A 9 -26.69 1.34 -32.15
C TYR A 9 -27.42 2.30 -31.21
N SER A 10 -26.84 3.49 -30.99
CA SER A 10 -27.52 4.58 -30.30
C SER A 10 -28.53 5.23 -31.23
N GLU A 11 -29.75 5.44 -30.75
CA GLU A 11 -30.83 6.11 -31.49
C GLU A 11 -30.99 7.54 -30.97
N ASP A 12 -31.12 8.51 -31.87
CA ASP A 12 -31.55 9.87 -31.51
C ASP A 12 -33.04 9.83 -31.09
N PRO A 13 -33.36 10.18 -29.83
CA PRO A 13 -34.71 10.05 -29.30
C PRO A 13 -35.76 10.91 -30.02
N THR A 14 -35.34 11.89 -30.83
CA THR A 14 -36.26 12.79 -31.54
C THR A 14 -36.50 12.41 -32.99
N THR A 15 -35.51 11.84 -33.65
CA THR A 15 -35.57 11.51 -35.09
C THR A 15 -35.67 10.01 -35.36
N GLY A 16 -35.42 9.16 -34.36
CA GLY A 16 -35.34 7.70 -34.52
C GLY A 16 -34.16 7.26 -35.39
N SER A 17 -33.24 8.17 -35.70
CA SER A 17 -32.09 7.92 -36.55
C SER A 17 -30.95 7.32 -35.74
N TYR A 18 -30.27 6.31 -36.27
CA TYR A 18 -29.09 5.73 -35.63
C TYR A 18 -27.91 6.70 -35.73
N THR A 19 -27.37 7.12 -34.59
CA THR A 19 -26.33 8.17 -34.47
C THR A 19 -24.92 7.61 -34.30
N GLY A 20 -24.78 6.36 -33.85
CA GLY A 20 -23.50 5.72 -33.63
C GLY A 20 -23.63 4.29 -33.11
N LEU A 21 -22.50 3.58 -32.98
CA LEU A 21 -22.48 2.30 -32.29
C LEU A 21 -22.54 2.52 -30.77
N LEU A 22 -23.36 1.71 -30.08
CA LEU A 22 -23.26 1.53 -28.65
C LEU A 22 -21.93 0.85 -28.31
N ASP A 23 -21.30 1.22 -27.19
CA ASP A 23 -20.17 0.46 -26.65
C ASP A 23 -20.66 -0.83 -25.97
N ILE A 24 -21.06 -1.78 -26.80
CA ILE A 24 -21.49 -3.15 -26.46
C ILE A 24 -20.30 -4.09 -26.25
N SER A 25 -19.08 -3.56 -26.20
CA SER A 25 -17.85 -4.33 -26.00
C SER A 25 -17.94 -5.26 -24.78
N GLY A 26 -18.72 -4.92 -23.75
CA GLY A 26 -18.97 -5.74 -22.57
C GLY A 26 -20.10 -6.77 -22.69
N SER A 27 -21.09 -6.60 -23.58
CA SER A 27 -22.28 -7.48 -23.64
C SER A 27 -22.07 -8.71 -24.55
N LEU A 28 -21.33 -8.55 -25.65
CA LEU A 28 -21.11 -9.58 -26.67
C LEU A 28 -20.15 -10.72 -26.25
N ALA A 29 -19.38 -10.54 -25.18
CA ALA A 29 -18.38 -11.51 -24.71
C ALA A 29 -18.58 -11.94 -23.24
N SER A 30 -19.80 -11.83 -22.71
CA SER A 30 -20.09 -12.09 -21.30
C SER A 30 -19.80 -13.53 -20.82
N ARG A 31 -19.75 -14.52 -21.73
CA ARG A 31 -19.38 -15.91 -21.44
C ARG A 31 -18.61 -16.52 -22.62
N VAL A 32 -17.65 -17.40 -22.31
CA VAL A 32 -16.96 -18.21 -23.33
C VAL A 32 -17.99 -19.05 -24.07
N PRO A 33 -18.12 -18.91 -25.40
CA PRO A 33 -19.06 -19.70 -26.18
C PRO A 33 -18.84 -21.19 -25.96
N ALA A 34 -19.93 -21.93 -25.72
CA ALA A 34 -19.88 -23.36 -25.44
C ALA A 34 -20.82 -24.14 -26.37
N CYS A 35 -20.50 -25.41 -26.59
CA CYS A 35 -21.37 -26.32 -27.32
C CYS A 35 -22.73 -26.44 -26.59
N PRO A 36 -23.87 -26.30 -27.27
CA PRO A 36 -25.19 -26.42 -26.64
C PRO A 36 -25.47 -27.84 -26.12
N GLU A 37 -24.83 -28.85 -26.69
CA GLU A 37 -25.05 -30.27 -26.38
C GLU A 37 -24.12 -30.79 -25.27
N CYS A 38 -22.82 -30.52 -25.37
CA CYS A 38 -21.83 -31.03 -24.41
C CYS A 38 -21.30 -29.97 -23.43
N ARG A 39 -21.72 -28.70 -23.55
CA ARG A 39 -21.29 -27.54 -22.75
C ARG A 39 -19.77 -27.30 -22.73
N ARG A 40 -19.00 -27.95 -23.60
CA ARG A 40 -17.57 -27.71 -23.73
C ARG A 40 -17.31 -26.34 -24.37
N PRO A 41 -16.32 -25.57 -23.88
CA PRO A 41 -15.96 -24.30 -24.49
C PRO A 41 -15.44 -24.51 -25.92
N ILE A 42 -15.85 -23.63 -26.83
CA ILE A 42 -15.38 -23.62 -28.21
C ILE A 42 -13.91 -23.21 -28.21
N LEU A 43 -13.05 -24.02 -28.81
CA LEU A 43 -11.61 -23.79 -28.82
C LEU A 43 -11.25 -22.70 -29.81
N GLN A 44 -10.23 -21.91 -29.46
CA GLN A 44 -9.78 -20.76 -30.24
C GLN A 44 -9.40 -21.11 -31.69
N PHE A 45 -8.82 -22.30 -31.89
CA PHE A 45 -8.36 -22.77 -33.20
C PHE A 45 -9.49 -23.32 -34.08
N THR A 46 -10.65 -23.67 -33.50
CA THR A 46 -11.78 -24.24 -34.26
C THR A 46 -12.61 -23.19 -35.01
N THR A 47 -12.62 -21.92 -34.56
CA THR A 47 -13.43 -20.87 -35.19
C THR A 47 -12.59 -19.67 -35.61
N LYS A 48 -12.03 -19.71 -36.83
CA LYS A 48 -11.26 -18.58 -37.39
C LYS A 48 -12.06 -17.27 -37.42
N ARG A 49 -13.37 -17.34 -37.72
CA ARG A 49 -14.26 -16.16 -37.84
C ARG A 49 -14.58 -15.48 -36.50
N TYR A 50 -14.65 -16.25 -35.41
CA TYR A 50 -15.05 -15.74 -34.09
C TYR A 50 -13.89 -15.66 -33.09
N ASN A 51 -12.65 -15.82 -33.57
CA ASN A 51 -11.43 -15.86 -32.75
C ASN A 51 -11.32 -14.63 -31.83
N ARG A 52 -11.68 -13.43 -32.29
CA ARG A 52 -11.68 -12.21 -31.47
C ARG A 52 -12.65 -12.28 -30.29
N VAL A 53 -13.88 -12.75 -30.51
CA VAL A 53 -14.93 -12.83 -29.47
C VAL A 53 -14.58 -13.93 -28.47
N VAL A 54 -14.09 -15.08 -28.96
CA VAL A 54 -13.64 -16.19 -28.12
C VAL A 54 -12.44 -15.79 -27.27
N ASN A 55 -11.42 -15.14 -27.85
CA ASN A 55 -10.24 -14.66 -27.11
C ASN A 55 -10.63 -13.66 -26.05
N LYS A 56 -11.51 -12.71 -26.39
CA LYS A 56 -11.99 -11.73 -25.43
C LYS A 56 -12.67 -12.42 -24.24
N ALA A 57 -13.62 -13.32 -24.49
CA ALA A 57 -14.31 -14.02 -23.42
C ALA A 57 -13.37 -14.91 -22.57
N VAL A 58 -12.38 -15.55 -23.18
CA VAL A 58 -11.35 -16.35 -22.47
C VAL A 58 -10.47 -15.45 -21.60
N MET A 59 -10.08 -14.29 -22.11
CA MET A 59 -9.27 -13.30 -21.37
C MET A 59 -10.05 -12.71 -20.20
N ASP A 60 -11.31 -12.34 -20.41
CA ASP A 60 -12.17 -11.79 -19.36
C ASP A 60 -12.39 -12.82 -18.23
N GLU A 61 -12.64 -14.09 -18.58
CA GLU A 61 -12.78 -15.18 -17.61
C GLU A 61 -11.46 -15.50 -16.89
N ALA A 62 -10.33 -15.50 -17.60
CA ALA A 62 -9.00 -15.71 -17.01
C ALA A 62 -8.64 -14.57 -16.05
N MET A 63 -8.88 -13.31 -16.44
CA MET A 63 -8.67 -12.14 -15.59
C MET A 63 -9.57 -12.21 -14.36
N LYS A 64 -10.87 -12.52 -14.54
CA LYS A 64 -11.79 -12.67 -13.41
C LYS A 64 -11.31 -13.70 -12.41
N ARG A 65 -10.90 -14.90 -12.88
CA ARG A 65 -10.35 -15.96 -12.01
C ARG A 65 -9.09 -15.52 -11.30
N PHE A 66 -8.18 -14.87 -12.02
CA PHE A 66 -6.95 -14.31 -11.45
C PHE A 66 -7.27 -13.31 -10.33
N PHE A 67 -8.20 -12.38 -10.56
CA PHE A 67 -8.62 -11.43 -9.52
C PHE A 67 -9.27 -12.13 -8.35
N THR A 68 -10.27 -12.98 -8.57
CA THR A 68 -10.99 -13.62 -7.46
C THR A 68 -10.07 -14.48 -6.60
N THR A 69 -9.17 -15.24 -7.22
CA THR A 69 -8.21 -16.07 -6.49
C THR A 69 -7.15 -15.22 -5.82
N GLY A 70 -6.56 -14.26 -6.53
CA GLY A 70 -5.51 -13.39 -6.01
C GLY A 70 -6.00 -12.48 -4.88
N THR A 71 -7.23 -11.95 -4.95
CA THR A 71 -7.82 -11.17 -3.85
C THR A 71 -8.10 -12.05 -2.64
N ALA A 72 -8.65 -13.25 -2.83
CA ALA A 72 -8.92 -14.17 -1.72
C ALA A 72 -7.63 -14.60 -1.01
N GLU A 73 -6.55 -14.88 -1.75
CA GLU A 73 -5.25 -15.20 -1.18
C GLU A 73 -4.61 -13.99 -0.46
N LEU A 74 -4.73 -12.78 -1.02
CA LEU A 74 -4.27 -11.55 -0.35
C LEU A 74 -5.02 -11.28 0.95
N GLU A 75 -6.35 -11.43 0.94
CA GLU A 75 -7.18 -11.28 2.15
C GLU A 75 -6.78 -12.31 3.20
N GLY A 76 -6.63 -13.59 2.81
CA GLY A 76 -6.16 -14.63 3.72
C GLY A 76 -4.76 -14.36 4.28
N LEU A 77 -3.87 -13.74 3.51
CA LEU A 77 -2.53 -13.36 3.97
C LEU A 77 -2.57 -12.15 4.91
N GLN A 78 -3.40 -11.15 4.60
CA GLN A 78 -3.65 -9.98 5.44
C GLN A 78 -4.24 -10.40 6.79
N ASP A 79 -5.21 -11.32 6.80
CA ASP A 79 -5.82 -11.85 8.03
C ASP A 79 -4.79 -12.56 8.91
N LYS A 80 -3.89 -13.35 8.30
CA LYS A 80 -2.77 -13.99 9.02
C LYS A 80 -1.83 -12.95 9.63
N PHE A 81 -1.51 -11.89 8.88
CA PHE A 81 -0.67 -10.80 9.37
C PHE A 81 -1.34 -10.03 10.53
N ASP A 82 -2.63 -9.70 10.42
CA ASP A 82 -3.38 -9.03 11.48
C ASP A 82 -3.57 -9.92 12.71
N ALA A 83 -3.74 -11.23 12.52
CA ALA A 83 -3.74 -12.20 13.62
C ALA A 83 -2.36 -12.25 14.32
N LEU A 84 -1.27 -12.18 13.56
CA LEU A 84 0.09 -12.13 14.11
C LEU A 84 0.31 -10.87 14.95
N ILE A 85 -0.06 -9.68 14.43
CA ILE A 85 0.02 -8.41 15.18
C ILE A 85 -0.80 -8.48 16.48
N ARG A 86 -2.03 -9.00 16.42
CA ARG A 86 -2.89 -9.15 17.61
C ARG A 86 -2.26 -10.09 18.65
N ARG A 87 -1.67 -11.19 18.20
CA ARG A 87 -0.95 -12.15 19.06
C ARG A 87 0.24 -11.46 19.74
N ALA A 88 1.07 -10.74 18.98
CA ALA A 88 2.23 -10.02 19.48
C ALA A 88 1.84 -8.98 20.56
N LYS A 89 0.81 -8.17 20.29
CA LYS A 89 0.27 -7.19 21.26
C LYS A 89 -0.20 -7.86 22.55
N LYS A 90 -0.95 -8.96 22.45
CA LYS A 90 -1.43 -9.73 23.61
C LYS A 90 -0.26 -10.31 24.42
N GLN A 91 0.80 -10.77 23.76
CA GLN A 91 1.97 -11.31 24.45
C GLN A 91 2.79 -10.24 25.17
N ARG A 92 2.89 -9.04 24.59
CA ARG A 92 3.53 -7.88 25.22
C ARG A 92 2.85 -7.50 26.54
N ASN A 93 1.51 -7.46 26.54
CA ASN A 93 0.73 -7.07 27.73
C ASN A 93 0.80 -8.11 28.87
N LYS A 94 1.09 -9.37 28.56
CA LYS A 94 1.13 -10.47 29.53
C LYS A 94 2.54 -10.80 30.03
N ALA A 95 3.57 -10.04 29.62
CA ALA A 95 4.98 -10.30 29.93
C ALA A 95 5.38 -11.78 29.72
N LEU A 96 4.91 -12.39 28.62
CA LEU A 96 5.11 -13.81 28.33
C LEU A 96 6.58 -14.15 28.02
N SER A 97 6.90 -15.45 28.10
CA SER A 97 8.26 -15.99 27.95
C SER A 97 8.93 -15.63 26.61
N SER A 98 10.27 -15.62 26.63
CA SER A 98 11.13 -15.39 25.46
C SER A 98 10.83 -16.34 24.29
N GLN A 99 10.41 -17.58 24.58
CA GLN A 99 10.04 -18.58 23.57
C GLN A 99 8.78 -18.20 22.79
N ALA A 100 7.76 -17.65 23.46
CA ALA A 100 6.52 -17.23 22.80
C ALA A 100 6.76 -16.08 21.80
N ARG A 101 7.70 -15.19 22.14
CA ARG A 101 8.13 -14.09 21.26
C ARG A 101 8.98 -14.57 20.09
N ALA A 102 9.86 -15.55 20.33
CA ALA A 102 10.62 -16.22 19.27
C ALA A 102 9.69 -16.85 18.22
N GLN A 103 8.57 -17.43 18.67
CA GLN A 103 7.57 -18.02 17.78
C GLN A 103 6.89 -16.97 16.91
N VAL A 104 6.49 -15.83 17.48
CA VAL A 104 5.89 -14.72 16.72
C VAL A 104 6.81 -14.22 15.60
N VAL A 105 8.12 -14.16 15.86
CA VAL A 105 9.08 -13.77 14.81
C VAL A 105 9.20 -14.85 13.73
N THR A 106 9.23 -16.13 14.11
CA THR A 106 9.24 -17.25 13.15
C THR A 106 7.97 -17.24 12.27
N ASP A 107 6.80 -17.11 12.87
CA ASP A 107 5.52 -16.98 12.16
C ASP A 107 5.56 -15.78 11.17
N GLY A 108 6.23 -14.69 11.55
CA GLY A 108 6.47 -13.55 10.66
C GLY A 108 7.28 -13.90 9.40
N TYR A 109 8.35 -14.69 9.53
CA TYR A 109 9.13 -15.13 8.36
C TYR A 109 8.34 -16.05 7.43
N GLU A 110 7.43 -16.86 7.97
CA GLU A 110 6.53 -17.69 7.16
C GLU A 110 5.57 -16.83 6.34
N ILE A 111 4.99 -15.78 6.95
CA ILE A 111 4.13 -14.82 6.24
C ILE A 111 4.93 -14.05 5.19
N LYS A 112 6.15 -13.62 5.49
CA LYS A 112 7.05 -12.97 4.52
C LYS A 112 7.28 -13.88 3.30
N ALA A 113 7.66 -15.14 3.52
CA ALA A 113 7.92 -16.08 2.44
C ALA A 113 6.65 -16.37 1.61
N ALA A 114 5.49 -16.46 2.25
CA ALA A 114 4.21 -16.60 1.58
C ALA A 114 3.85 -15.36 0.73
N ALA A 115 4.12 -14.16 1.24
CA ALA A 115 3.91 -12.89 0.53
C ALA A 115 4.81 -12.79 -0.71
N GLU A 116 6.09 -13.14 -0.57
CA GLU A 116 7.06 -13.15 -1.66
C GLU A 116 6.67 -14.17 -2.74
N THR A 117 6.28 -15.39 -2.33
CA THR A 117 5.81 -16.43 -3.25
C THR A 117 4.57 -15.96 -4.00
N LEU A 118 3.62 -15.34 -3.30
CA LEU A 118 2.41 -14.78 -3.90
C LEU A 118 2.77 -13.66 -4.89
N ARG A 119 3.66 -12.73 -4.53
CA ARG A 119 4.13 -11.65 -5.40
C ARG A 119 4.75 -12.20 -6.69
N ILE A 120 5.68 -13.15 -6.58
CA ILE A 120 6.35 -13.77 -7.73
C ILE A 120 5.34 -14.52 -8.59
N ARG A 121 4.44 -15.30 -7.98
CA ARG A 121 3.40 -16.03 -8.69
C ARG A 121 2.44 -15.08 -9.39
N MET A 122 1.95 -14.02 -8.75
CA MET A 122 1.06 -13.03 -9.37
C MET A 122 1.76 -12.31 -10.52
N GLY A 123 3.05 -12.00 -10.39
CA GLY A 123 3.87 -11.48 -11.50
C GLY A 123 4.05 -12.46 -12.66
N LYS A 124 4.02 -13.78 -12.39
CA LYS A 124 4.07 -14.84 -13.42
C LYS A 124 2.70 -15.17 -13.99
N GLU A 125 1.64 -15.26 -13.19
CA GLU A 125 0.26 -15.58 -13.57
C GLU A 125 -0.45 -14.41 -14.27
N HIS A 126 0.16 -13.23 -14.31
CA HIS A 126 -0.11 -12.24 -15.36
C HIS A 126 0.13 -12.83 -16.77
N GLN A 127 0.96 -13.88 -16.90
CA GLN A 127 1.37 -14.41 -18.20
C GLN A 127 0.25 -14.80 -19.15
N PRO A 128 -0.93 -15.33 -18.82
CA PRO A 128 -1.89 -15.73 -19.86
C PRO A 128 -2.38 -14.55 -20.70
N SER A 129 -2.63 -13.40 -20.07
CA SER A 129 -3.01 -12.18 -20.80
C SER A 129 -1.86 -11.59 -21.58
N LYS A 130 -0.65 -11.64 -21.01
CA LYS A 130 0.60 -11.29 -21.69
C LYS A 130 0.98 -12.27 -22.81
N GLN A 131 0.73 -13.56 -22.67
CA GLN A 131 1.04 -14.62 -23.63
C GLN A 131 0.11 -14.52 -24.83
N LEU A 132 -1.18 -14.24 -24.60
CA LEU A 132 -2.10 -13.95 -25.69
C LEU A 132 -1.73 -12.63 -26.39
N HIS A 133 -1.36 -11.59 -25.63
CA HIS A 133 -0.85 -10.34 -26.19
C HIS A 133 0.44 -10.53 -26.99
N ASP A 134 1.42 -11.23 -26.44
CA ASP A 134 2.70 -11.56 -27.08
C ASP A 134 2.45 -12.39 -28.34
N ALA A 135 1.52 -13.36 -28.31
CA ALA A 135 1.12 -14.12 -29.49
C ALA A 135 0.43 -13.24 -30.56
N ILE A 136 -0.42 -12.29 -30.16
CA ILE A 136 -1.05 -11.32 -31.07
C ILE A 136 0.01 -10.39 -31.67
N VAL A 137 0.95 -9.88 -30.87
CA VAL A 137 2.05 -8.99 -31.30
C VAL A 137 3.04 -9.73 -32.20
N LEU A 138 3.38 -10.98 -31.88
CA LEU A 138 4.22 -11.84 -32.71
C LEU A 138 3.56 -12.08 -34.07
N LYS A 139 2.27 -12.43 -34.10
CA LYS A 139 1.53 -12.58 -35.37
C LYS A 139 1.43 -11.28 -36.16
N ALA A 140 1.24 -10.15 -35.48
CA ALA A 140 1.23 -8.84 -36.12
C ALA A 140 2.62 -8.48 -36.72
N ARG A 141 3.72 -8.86 -36.05
CA ARG A 141 5.10 -8.67 -36.55
C ARG A 141 5.44 -9.62 -37.69
N GLU A 142 5.02 -10.87 -37.64
CA GLU A 142 5.15 -11.83 -38.75
C GLU A 142 4.45 -11.29 -40.02
N ALA A 143 3.32 -10.60 -39.86
CA ALA A 143 2.60 -9.96 -40.96
C ALA A 143 3.29 -8.71 -41.55
N VAL A 144 4.38 -8.21 -40.95
CA VAL A 144 5.18 -7.09 -41.49
C VAL A 144 6.14 -7.56 -42.59
N GLY A 145 6.48 -8.85 -42.64
CA GLY A 145 7.36 -9.44 -43.67
C GLY A 145 6.64 -10.08 -44.87
N LEU A 146 5.30 -10.05 -44.90
CA LEU A 146 4.49 -10.66 -45.96
C LEU A 146 4.23 -9.69 -47.12
N SER A 147 4.05 -10.23 -48.32
CA SER A 147 3.66 -9.47 -49.53
C SER A 147 2.35 -8.70 -49.29
N LEU A 148 2.16 -7.56 -49.97
CA LEU A 148 0.93 -6.76 -49.87
C LEU A 148 -0.33 -7.62 -50.15
N GLU A 149 -0.27 -8.55 -51.10
CA GLU A 149 -1.34 -9.50 -51.42
C GLU A 149 -1.68 -10.43 -50.24
N GLU A 150 -0.66 -10.95 -49.55
CA GLU A 150 -0.80 -11.84 -48.38
C GLU A 150 -1.26 -11.07 -47.13
N ARG A 151 -0.86 -9.81 -47.01
CA ARG A 151 -1.41 -8.88 -46.00
C ARG A 151 -2.88 -8.61 -46.28
N MET A 152 -3.27 -8.38 -47.54
CA MET A 152 -4.66 -8.14 -47.95
C MET A 152 -5.57 -9.36 -47.74
N GLN A 153 -5.08 -10.58 -47.96
CA GLN A 153 -5.84 -11.80 -47.64
C GLN A 153 -6.06 -12.00 -46.13
N ASN A 154 -5.13 -11.52 -45.30
CA ASN A 154 -5.22 -11.58 -43.84
C ASN A 154 -5.92 -10.35 -43.21
N LEU A 155 -6.07 -9.26 -43.96
CA LEU A 155 -6.82 -8.06 -43.59
C LEU A 155 -8.27 -8.21 -44.02
N ASN A 156 -9.06 -8.96 -43.24
CA ASN A 156 -10.51 -8.86 -43.37
C ASN A 156 -10.98 -7.66 -42.53
N VAL A 157 -11.49 -6.61 -43.19
CA VAL A 157 -11.85 -5.31 -42.61
C VAL A 157 -13.34 -5.00 -42.80
N SER A 158 -13.96 -4.48 -41.76
CA SER A 158 -14.89 -3.32 -41.78
C SER A 158 -14.87 -2.73 -40.37
N SER A 159 -14.07 -1.67 -40.12
CA SER A 159 -14.40 -0.21 -40.17
C SER A 159 -15.26 0.20 -38.96
N ASP A 160 -14.80 1.01 -38.01
CA ASP A 160 -14.11 2.28 -38.19
C ASP A 160 -12.88 2.49 -37.29
N ALA A 161 -11.91 3.19 -37.85
CA ALA A 161 -10.79 3.79 -37.14
C ALA A 161 -10.89 5.31 -37.30
N GLN A 162 -10.98 6.00 -36.17
CA GLN A 162 -10.57 7.38 -35.85
C GLN A 162 -11.32 7.71 -34.55
N ASP A 163 -10.68 7.95 -33.41
CA ASP A 163 -9.65 8.95 -33.19
C ASP A 163 -8.74 8.62 -31.99
N GLY A 164 -7.55 9.22 -32.03
CA GLY A 164 -6.69 9.35 -30.85
C GLY A 164 -5.35 8.64 -30.97
N ARG A 165 -4.46 9.18 -31.80
CA ARG A 165 -3.02 9.02 -31.57
C ARG A 165 -2.69 9.56 -30.17
N ALA A 166 -2.52 8.67 -29.22
CA ALA A 166 -1.76 8.91 -28.01
C ALA A 166 -1.15 7.57 -27.57
N ASN A 167 0.14 7.42 -27.89
CA ASN A 167 1.03 6.42 -27.34
C ASN A 167 0.74 4.95 -27.72
N SER A 168 1.72 4.38 -28.43
CA SER A 168 2.14 2.99 -28.27
C SER A 168 2.64 2.70 -26.83
N ALA A 169 1.96 3.24 -25.81
CA ALA A 169 2.06 2.81 -24.44
C ALA A 169 1.15 1.60 -24.33
N VAL A 170 1.77 0.44 -24.55
CA VAL A 170 1.54 -0.77 -23.75
C VAL A 170 0.20 -0.74 -23.01
N PHE A 171 -0.83 -1.38 -23.57
CA PHE A 171 -2.03 -1.71 -22.81
C PHE A 171 -1.68 -2.80 -21.78
N THR A 172 -0.88 -2.44 -20.78
CA THR A 172 -0.81 -3.17 -19.52
C THR A 172 -2.01 -2.72 -18.71
N PRO A 173 -3.05 -3.55 -18.52
CA PRO A 173 -4.18 -3.15 -17.70
C PRO A 173 -3.68 -2.79 -16.30
N VAL A 174 -4.02 -1.59 -15.81
CA VAL A 174 -3.66 -1.05 -14.48
C VAL A 174 -3.89 -2.07 -13.35
N PHE A 175 -4.87 -2.96 -13.52
CA PHE A 175 -5.25 -4.00 -12.58
C PHE A 175 -4.16 -5.05 -12.32
N ASP A 176 -3.24 -5.22 -13.27
CA ASP A 176 -2.25 -6.27 -13.22
C ASP A 176 -1.22 -6.08 -12.08
N LYS A 177 -0.72 -4.86 -11.94
CA LYS A 177 0.26 -4.54 -10.87
C LYS A 177 -0.39 -4.46 -9.49
N GLN A 178 -1.70 -4.31 -9.40
CA GLN A 178 -2.37 -4.09 -8.12
C GLN A 178 -2.17 -5.26 -7.14
N LEU A 179 -2.35 -6.50 -7.59
CA LEU A 179 -2.23 -7.67 -6.72
C LEU A 179 -0.79 -7.91 -6.29
N GLY A 180 0.15 -7.81 -7.24
CA GLY A 180 1.58 -7.94 -6.97
C GLY A 180 2.11 -6.89 -6.01
N LEU A 181 1.72 -5.62 -6.19
CA LEU A 181 2.15 -4.52 -5.31
C LEU A 181 1.50 -4.59 -3.92
N LYS A 182 0.25 -5.08 -3.81
CA LYS A 182 -0.37 -5.36 -2.50
C LYS A 182 0.34 -6.51 -1.78
N ALA A 183 0.71 -7.58 -2.47
CA ALA A 183 1.51 -8.66 -1.88
C ALA A 183 2.87 -8.13 -1.38
N HIS A 184 3.53 -7.30 -2.18
CA HIS A 184 4.80 -6.66 -1.80
C HIS A 184 4.63 -5.72 -0.59
N LEU A 185 3.49 -5.03 -0.47
CA LEU A 185 3.20 -4.22 0.71
C LEU A 185 3.10 -5.09 1.98
N ILE A 186 2.39 -6.22 1.92
CA ILE A 186 2.27 -7.14 3.07
C ILE A 186 3.65 -7.69 3.44
N GLU A 187 4.48 -8.01 2.44
CA GLU A 187 5.87 -8.42 2.65
C GLU A 187 6.67 -7.36 3.42
N ILE A 188 6.62 -6.09 2.97
CA ILE A 188 7.28 -4.95 3.63
C ILE A 188 6.77 -4.74 5.06
N GLN A 189 5.46 -4.76 5.27
CA GLN A 189 4.86 -4.60 6.60
C GLN A 189 5.25 -5.74 7.55
N THR A 190 5.39 -6.96 7.02
CA THR A 190 5.87 -8.12 7.78
C THR A 190 7.34 -7.96 8.18
N ARG A 191 8.18 -7.45 7.26
CA ARG A 191 9.59 -7.15 7.54
C ARG A 191 9.76 -6.02 8.54
N GLU A 192 8.95 -4.95 8.42
CA GLU A 192 8.84 -3.87 9.42
C GLU A 192 8.52 -4.44 10.82
N PHE A 193 7.52 -5.34 10.89
CA PHE A 193 7.13 -5.98 12.13
C PHE A 193 8.26 -6.83 12.74
N ILE A 194 8.93 -7.66 11.93
CA ILE A 194 10.06 -8.48 12.36
C ILE A 194 11.20 -7.61 12.91
N LEU A 195 11.54 -6.52 12.21
CA LEU A 195 12.53 -5.55 12.68
C LEU A 195 12.16 -4.95 14.03
N CYS A 196 10.91 -4.49 14.17
CA CYS A 196 10.42 -3.90 15.41
C CYS A 196 10.55 -4.88 16.58
N GLU A 197 10.12 -6.13 16.40
CA GLU A 197 10.26 -7.18 17.43
C GLU A 197 11.73 -7.49 17.73
N ALA A 198 12.63 -7.46 16.74
CA ALA A 198 14.07 -7.70 16.92
C ALA A 198 14.80 -6.57 17.66
N THR A 199 14.32 -5.33 17.59
CA THR A 199 14.90 -4.20 18.33
C THR A 199 14.63 -4.28 19.84
N SER A 200 13.62 -5.04 20.28
CA SER A 200 13.33 -5.28 21.70
C SER A 200 14.47 -6.05 22.38
N LYS A 201 14.93 -5.56 23.54
CA LYS A 201 16.03 -6.17 24.35
C LYS A 201 15.80 -7.65 24.66
N GLU A 202 14.54 -8.06 24.78
CA GLU A 202 14.11 -9.40 25.18
C GLU A 202 14.04 -10.39 24.01
N SER A 203 13.96 -9.89 22.76
CA SER A 203 13.89 -10.71 21.54
C SER A 203 15.27 -11.02 20.96
N LYS A 204 16.28 -10.18 21.22
CA LYS A 204 17.67 -10.37 20.76
C LYS A 204 18.26 -11.71 21.22
N ALA A 205 18.01 -12.12 22.47
CA ALA A 205 18.49 -13.39 23.00
C ALA A 205 17.81 -14.61 22.32
N ALA A 206 16.53 -14.49 21.95
CA ALA A 206 15.78 -15.55 21.31
C ALA A 206 16.14 -15.73 19.82
N LEU A 207 16.42 -14.64 19.11
CA LEU A 207 16.85 -14.66 17.70
C LEU A 207 18.21 -15.31 17.50
N VAL A 208 19.15 -15.06 18.42
CA VAL A 208 20.49 -15.68 18.42
C VAL A 208 20.38 -17.20 18.59
N SER A 209 19.44 -17.67 19.41
CA SER A 209 19.25 -19.11 19.65
C SER A 209 18.75 -19.90 18.42
N LYS A 210 18.04 -19.23 17.48
CA LYS A 210 17.49 -19.85 16.26
C LYS A 210 18.32 -19.60 14.98
N LYS A 211 19.51 -18.97 15.06
CA LYS A 211 20.34 -18.59 13.88
C LYS A 211 19.58 -17.80 12.80
N VAL A 212 18.65 -16.94 13.20
CA VAL A 212 17.88 -16.12 12.27
C VAL A 212 18.68 -14.87 11.91
N VAL A 213 18.90 -14.63 10.61
CA VAL A 213 19.59 -13.43 10.13
C VAL A 213 18.69 -12.21 10.38
N PRO A 214 19.15 -11.19 11.12
CA PRO A 214 18.38 -9.98 11.33
C PRO A 214 18.04 -9.33 9.99
N GLU A 215 16.78 -8.93 9.82
CA GLU A 215 16.37 -8.14 8.67
C GLU A 215 17.20 -6.84 8.64
N ARG A 216 17.61 -6.42 7.44
CA ARG A 216 18.45 -5.24 7.23
C ARG A 216 17.58 -4.03 6.96
N ALA A 217 17.59 -3.06 7.88
CA ALA A 217 16.78 -1.85 7.76
C ALA A 217 17.14 -1.03 6.50
N ASP A 218 18.42 -1.00 6.12
CA ASP A 218 18.94 -0.40 4.89
C ASP A 218 18.32 -1.03 3.63
N GLN A 219 18.27 -2.36 3.54
CA GLN A 219 17.62 -3.05 2.43
C GLN A 219 16.11 -2.81 2.42
N LEU A 220 15.47 -2.83 3.59
CA LEU A 220 14.04 -2.58 3.68
C LEU A 220 13.66 -1.15 3.24
N LEU A 221 14.49 -0.14 3.55
CA LEU A 221 14.27 1.22 3.09
C LEU A 221 14.35 1.32 1.55
N LEU A 222 15.33 0.64 0.93
CA LEU A 222 15.44 0.56 -0.52
C LEU A 222 14.21 -0.12 -1.16
N ASP A 223 13.74 -1.21 -0.56
CA ASP A 223 12.56 -1.94 -1.06
C ASP A 223 11.28 -1.10 -0.91
N CYS A 224 11.14 -0.36 0.21
CA CYS A 224 10.07 0.61 0.40
C CYS A 224 10.10 1.70 -0.67
N ASP A 225 11.27 2.26 -0.98
CA ASP A 225 11.42 3.26 -2.05
C ASP A 225 11.00 2.72 -3.42
N GLY A 226 11.43 1.49 -3.74
CA GLY A 226 11.00 0.78 -4.93
C GLY A 226 9.48 0.61 -5.00
N LEU A 227 8.86 0.15 -3.91
CA LEU A 227 7.40 -0.01 -3.83
C LEU A 227 6.66 1.32 -4.00
N ILE A 228 7.16 2.41 -3.41
CA ILE A 228 6.55 3.74 -3.56
C ILE A 228 6.65 4.21 -5.01
N ALA A 229 7.80 4.04 -5.67
CA ALA A 229 7.98 4.43 -7.07
C ALA A 229 7.09 3.61 -8.02
N GLU A 230 7.03 2.28 -7.84
CA GLU A 230 6.18 1.41 -8.65
C GLU A 230 4.69 1.70 -8.44
N SER A 231 4.27 1.93 -7.20
CA SER A 231 2.87 2.26 -6.89
C SER A 231 2.49 3.66 -7.35
N PHE A 232 3.43 4.61 -7.41
CA PHE A 232 3.26 5.91 -8.07
C PHE A 232 3.01 5.75 -9.57
N GLY A 233 3.87 5.01 -10.27
CA GLY A 233 3.69 4.73 -11.70
C GLY A 233 2.40 3.96 -12.03
N ALA A 234 1.88 3.18 -11.09
CA ALA A 234 0.62 2.44 -11.23
C ALA A 234 -0.63 3.21 -10.75
N ASN A 235 -0.51 4.44 -10.23
CA ASN A 235 -1.61 5.21 -9.65
C ASN A 235 -2.38 4.47 -8.54
N LEU A 236 -1.68 3.83 -7.60
CA LEU A 236 -2.25 3.06 -6.49
C LEU A 236 -2.03 3.74 -5.13
N PRO A 237 -2.79 4.81 -4.80
CA PRO A 237 -2.59 5.58 -3.55
C PRO A 237 -2.81 4.73 -2.29
N ARG A 238 -3.68 3.71 -2.36
CA ARG A 238 -3.92 2.76 -1.26
C ARG A 238 -2.73 1.87 -0.93
N VAL A 239 -1.75 1.75 -1.82
CA VAL A 239 -0.48 1.05 -1.58
C VAL A 239 0.63 2.05 -1.21
N GLN A 240 0.65 3.21 -1.87
CA GLN A 240 1.62 4.28 -1.61
C GLN A 240 1.59 4.75 -0.14
N ILE A 241 0.39 5.01 0.40
CA ILE A 241 0.21 5.55 1.75
C ILE A 241 0.80 4.62 2.83
N PRO A 242 0.42 3.33 2.90
CA PRO A 242 1.03 2.41 3.87
C PRO A 242 2.52 2.17 3.63
N ALA A 243 3.00 2.19 2.38
CA ALA A 243 4.42 2.04 2.09
C ALA A 243 5.25 3.21 2.62
N ALA A 244 4.77 4.45 2.44
CA ALA A 244 5.39 5.65 3.02
C ALA A 244 5.38 5.61 4.55
N LEU A 245 4.29 5.11 5.15
CA LEU A 245 4.22 4.90 6.60
C LEU A 245 5.27 3.90 7.09
N SER A 246 5.42 2.74 6.42
CA SER A 246 6.43 1.73 6.75
C SER A 246 7.86 2.29 6.59
N PHE A 247 8.14 3.04 5.52
CA PHE A 247 9.43 3.72 5.32
C PHE A 247 9.79 4.64 6.50
N ALA A 248 8.83 5.45 6.93
CA ALA A 248 9.03 6.40 8.02
C ALA A 248 9.26 5.70 9.36
N LYS A 249 8.51 4.64 9.66
CA LYS A 249 8.73 3.82 10.87
C LYS A 249 10.11 3.19 10.89
N VAL A 250 10.55 2.62 9.78
CA VAL A 250 11.88 1.99 9.68
C VAL A 250 12.98 3.02 9.87
N THR A 251 12.82 4.22 9.30
CA THR A 251 13.73 5.35 9.53
C THR A 251 13.81 5.73 11.01
N LEU A 252 12.69 5.77 11.72
CA LEU A 252 12.65 6.07 13.15
C LEU A 252 13.27 4.98 14.04
N MET A 253 13.23 3.71 13.61
CA MET A 253 13.84 2.59 14.33
C MET A 253 15.38 2.59 14.27
N LEU A 254 15.97 3.33 13.33
CA LEU A 254 17.41 3.42 13.17
C LEU A 254 18.02 4.41 14.20
N PRO A 255 18.87 3.94 15.14
CA PRO A 255 19.38 4.77 16.24
C PRO A 255 20.25 5.95 15.78
N ASN A 256 20.90 5.83 14.62
CA ASN A 256 21.76 6.86 14.01
C ASN A 256 21.29 7.23 12.60
N ALA A 257 19.97 7.31 12.38
CA ALA A 257 19.46 7.76 11.10
C ALA A 257 20.06 9.12 10.74
N LYS A 258 20.68 9.21 9.55
CA LYS A 258 21.22 10.48 9.04
C LYS A 258 20.09 11.52 9.00
N PRO A 259 20.38 12.82 9.25
CA PRO A 259 19.37 13.87 9.16
C PRO A 259 18.71 13.89 7.77
N GLU A 260 19.49 13.62 6.71
CA GLU A 260 19.01 13.45 5.33
C GLU A 260 17.96 12.34 5.20
N SER A 261 18.12 11.20 5.88
CA SER A 261 17.14 10.11 5.81
C SER A 261 15.83 10.50 6.51
N ARG A 262 15.90 11.30 7.59
CA ARG A 262 14.71 11.81 8.28
C ARG A 262 13.96 12.84 7.46
N THR A 263 14.67 13.74 6.76
CA THR A 263 14.02 14.71 5.88
C THR A 263 13.33 14.01 4.71
N VAL A 264 13.97 13.00 4.09
CA VAL A 264 13.33 12.18 3.05
C VAL A 264 12.06 11.50 3.58
N ALA A 265 12.12 10.88 4.77
CA ALA A 265 10.95 10.26 5.39
C ALA A 265 9.82 11.29 5.64
N ALA A 266 10.15 12.49 6.14
CA ALA A 266 9.17 13.55 6.41
C ALA A 266 8.50 14.07 5.12
N THR A 267 9.27 14.19 4.03
CA THR A 267 8.74 14.55 2.71
C THR A 267 7.75 13.49 2.21
N ARG A 268 8.13 12.20 2.22
CA ARG A 268 7.25 11.11 1.77
C ARG A 268 5.97 10.99 2.61
N VAL A 269 6.06 11.22 3.93
CA VAL A 269 4.88 11.25 4.79
C VAL A 269 3.98 12.43 4.46
N SER A 270 4.54 13.60 4.14
CA SER A 270 3.76 14.77 3.73
C SER A 270 3.04 14.53 2.40
N GLU A 271 3.72 13.96 1.41
CA GLU A 271 3.11 13.52 0.15
C GLU A 271 1.96 12.51 0.40
N ALA A 272 2.16 11.54 1.29
CA ALA A 272 1.13 10.56 1.65
C ALA A 272 -0.08 11.20 2.35
N ILE A 273 0.11 12.24 3.16
CA ILE A 273 -0.97 13.00 3.79
C ILE A 273 -1.78 13.75 2.72
N ASP A 274 -1.11 14.35 1.74
CA ASP A 274 -1.78 15.04 0.65
C ASP A 274 -2.60 14.06 -0.20
N LEU A 275 -2.05 12.87 -0.48
CA LEU A 275 -2.78 11.78 -1.14
C LEU A 275 -4.02 11.35 -0.37
N CYS A 276 -3.97 11.30 0.97
CA CYS A 276 -5.13 10.97 1.79
C CYS A 276 -6.30 11.93 1.54
N ARG A 277 -6.06 13.22 1.27
CA ARG A 277 -7.13 14.20 1.02
C ARG A 277 -7.94 13.90 -0.25
N THR A 278 -7.35 13.16 -1.19
CA THR A 278 -8.02 12.78 -2.45
C THR A 278 -8.91 11.54 -2.31
N LEU A 279 -8.84 10.82 -1.18
CA LEU A 279 -9.54 9.55 -0.98
C LEU A 279 -10.80 9.71 -0.10
N PRO A 280 -11.90 8.99 -0.40
CA PRO A 280 -13.14 9.05 0.40
C PRO A 280 -12.96 8.72 1.90
N ASN A 281 -12.06 7.76 2.22
CA ASN A 281 -11.75 7.35 3.60
C ASN A 281 -10.40 7.91 4.09
N GLY A 282 -9.99 9.05 3.54
CA GLY A 282 -8.67 9.64 3.78
C GLY A 282 -8.36 9.97 5.24
N LYS A 283 -9.39 10.35 6.03
CA LYS A 283 -9.21 10.78 7.42
C LYS A 283 -8.62 9.69 8.31
N GLU A 284 -9.11 8.45 8.22
CA GLU A 284 -8.61 7.33 9.00
C GLU A 284 -7.16 6.97 8.64
N LEU A 285 -6.83 7.03 7.34
CA LEU A 285 -5.48 6.77 6.83
C LEU A 285 -4.48 7.86 7.22
N SER A 286 -4.95 9.09 7.40
CA SER A 286 -4.10 10.24 7.75
C SER A 286 -3.65 10.25 9.21
N ALA A 287 -4.41 9.66 10.13
CA ALA A 287 -4.11 9.74 11.56
C ALA A 287 -2.76 9.10 11.95
N PRO A 288 -2.41 7.88 11.49
CA PRO A 288 -1.08 7.32 11.74
C PRO A 288 0.06 8.12 11.09
N LEU A 289 -0.18 8.72 9.92
CA LEU A 289 0.81 9.54 9.22
C LEU A 289 1.12 10.83 9.98
N LEU A 290 0.09 11.50 10.52
CA LEU A 290 0.25 12.72 11.30
C LEU A 290 1.05 12.46 12.59
N GLU A 291 0.79 11.35 13.27
CA GLU A 291 1.55 10.99 14.47
C GLU A 291 3.02 10.68 14.14
N ILE A 292 3.27 9.95 13.05
CA ILE A 292 4.65 9.70 12.61
C ILE A 292 5.36 10.97 12.17
N LYS A 293 4.67 11.89 11.48
CA LYS A 293 5.22 13.19 11.11
C LYS A 293 5.67 13.97 12.35
N ARG A 294 4.83 14.02 13.38
CA ARG A 294 5.16 14.64 14.68
C ARG A 294 6.42 14.02 15.30
N LEU A 295 6.60 12.70 15.20
CA LEU A 295 7.80 12.02 15.70
C LEU A 295 9.04 12.31 14.87
N LEU A 296 8.90 12.49 13.55
CA LEU A 296 10.00 12.82 12.64
C LEU A 296 10.48 14.27 12.80
N ASP A 297 9.55 15.21 12.97
CA ASP A 297 9.85 16.63 13.16
C ASP A 297 10.57 16.89 14.50
N GLY A 298 10.48 15.94 15.44
CA GLY A 298 11.15 16.00 16.74
C GLY A 298 10.47 16.96 17.73
N PRO A 299 11.04 17.14 18.93
CA PRO A 299 10.55 18.13 19.88
C PRO A 299 10.79 19.53 19.31
N VAL A 300 9.70 20.25 19.03
CA VAL A 300 9.76 21.66 18.68
C VAL A 300 10.10 22.45 19.95
N TYR A 301 11.36 22.88 20.07
CA TYR A 301 11.74 23.86 21.07
C TYR A 301 11.29 25.23 20.57
N ASN A 302 10.12 25.68 21.02
CA ASN A 302 9.73 27.08 20.85
C ASN A 302 10.61 27.93 21.79
N GLU A 303 11.09 29.07 21.32
CA GLU A 303 11.71 30.06 22.18
C GLU A 303 10.68 30.47 23.24
N VAL A 304 10.99 30.21 24.51
CA VAL A 304 10.10 30.56 25.62
C VAL A 304 9.98 32.08 25.64
N THR A 305 8.76 32.58 25.46
CA THR A 305 8.54 34.02 25.41
C THR A 305 8.93 34.66 26.75
N PRO A 306 9.34 35.94 26.78
CA PRO A 306 9.64 36.62 28.03
C PRO A 306 8.45 36.63 29.01
N GLU A 307 7.23 36.56 28.48
CA GLU A 307 5.97 36.44 29.25
C GLU A 307 5.84 35.06 29.91
N GLU A 308 6.10 33.98 29.17
CA GLU A 308 6.13 32.61 29.72
C GLU A 308 7.24 32.45 30.76
N LEU A 309 8.42 33.03 30.51
CA LEU A 309 9.51 33.07 31.50
C LEU A 309 9.11 33.86 32.76
N ALA A 310 8.36 34.96 32.61
CA ALA A 310 7.84 35.72 33.75
C ALA A 310 6.80 34.90 34.52
N ALA A 311 5.91 34.17 33.84
CA ALA A 311 4.92 33.30 34.47
C ALA A 311 5.57 32.11 35.20
N ILE A 312 6.63 31.52 34.64
CA ILE A 312 7.41 30.46 35.31
C ILE A 312 8.10 31.04 36.55
N LYS A 313 8.73 32.21 36.44
CA LYS A 313 9.37 32.90 37.57
C LYS A 313 8.35 33.23 38.67
N ASP A 314 7.19 33.74 38.30
CA ASP A 314 6.11 34.01 39.24
C ASP A 314 5.66 32.71 39.93
N ALA A 315 5.36 31.66 39.18
CA ALA A 315 4.97 30.36 39.75
C ALA A 315 6.05 29.75 40.67
N MET A 316 7.34 29.96 40.37
CA MET A 316 8.47 29.55 41.24
C MET A 316 8.57 30.39 42.53
N VAL A 317 8.09 31.63 42.52
CA VAL A 317 8.14 32.55 43.67
C VAL A 317 6.86 32.44 44.52
N SER A 318 5.68 32.51 43.90
CA SER A 318 4.37 32.69 44.54
C SER A 318 3.54 31.40 44.65
N GLY A 319 3.96 30.29 44.02
CA GLY A 319 3.23 29.03 44.05
C GLY A 319 3.13 28.37 45.44
N PRO A 320 2.27 27.34 45.61
CA PRO A 320 2.10 26.62 46.88
C PRO A 320 3.38 25.92 47.40
N ARG A 321 4.38 25.73 46.53
CA ARG A 321 5.74 25.24 46.85
C ARG A 321 6.82 26.27 46.47
N GLY A 322 6.44 27.53 46.30
CA GLY A 322 7.30 28.61 45.84
C GLY A 322 8.30 29.07 46.89
N ILE A 323 9.35 29.78 46.44
CA ILE A 323 10.41 30.29 47.32
C ILE A 323 9.87 31.31 48.34
N SER A 324 8.85 32.09 47.98
CA SER A 324 8.22 33.07 48.90
C SER A 324 7.40 32.41 50.00
N THR A 325 6.94 31.18 49.81
CA THR A 325 6.14 30.43 50.78
C THR A 325 6.97 29.50 51.66
N HIS A 326 8.20 29.15 51.25
CA HIS A 326 9.09 28.25 52.00
C HIS A 326 10.39 28.87 52.54
N SER A 327 10.73 30.12 52.20
CA SER A 327 11.83 30.81 52.86
C SER A 327 11.39 31.29 54.25
N GLY A 328 12.09 30.82 55.28
CA GLY A 328 11.83 31.19 56.67
C GLY A 328 11.83 32.71 56.82
N HIS A 329 10.69 33.26 57.24
CA HIS A 329 10.57 34.69 57.48
C HIS A 329 11.28 35.03 58.79
N TRP A 330 12.27 35.91 58.69
CA TRP A 330 13.00 36.46 59.82
C TRP A 330 12.30 37.73 60.28
N TYR A 331 11.92 37.79 61.55
CA TYR A 331 11.40 39.00 62.17
C TYR A 331 12.35 39.45 63.27
N ASN A 332 12.45 40.77 63.44
CA ASN A 332 13.16 41.36 64.57
C ASN A 332 12.16 41.67 65.67
N CYS A 333 12.43 41.24 66.91
CA CYS A 333 11.59 41.62 68.05
C CYS A 333 11.79 43.10 68.41
N ALA A 334 10.92 43.66 69.26
CA ALA A 334 11.01 45.06 69.70
C ALA A 334 12.37 45.46 70.33
N ASN A 335 13.17 44.49 70.79
CA ASN A 335 14.52 44.67 71.32
C ASN A 335 15.65 44.37 70.31
N GLY A 336 15.34 44.22 69.01
CA GLY A 336 16.33 44.14 67.93
C GLY A 336 16.97 42.77 67.68
N HIS A 337 16.48 41.68 68.28
CA HIS A 337 17.02 40.34 68.04
C HIS A 337 16.33 39.65 66.85
N PRO A 338 17.08 39.00 65.95
CA PRO A 338 16.51 38.24 64.85
C PRO A 338 15.97 36.89 65.34
N ALA A 339 14.70 36.60 65.06
CA ALA A 339 14.07 35.30 65.30
C ALA A 339 13.39 34.79 64.01
N GLY A 340 13.61 33.51 63.69
CA GLY A 340 13.03 32.85 62.53
C GLY A 340 11.85 31.96 62.91
N THR A 341 10.77 31.97 62.13
CA THR A 341 9.69 30.98 62.25
C THR A 341 9.67 30.07 61.01
N ALA A 342 9.80 28.77 61.23
CA ALA A 342 9.56 27.76 60.21
C ALA A 342 8.10 27.29 60.35
N GLN A 343 7.25 27.60 59.37
CA GLN A 343 5.90 27.02 59.31
C GLN A 343 6.01 25.53 58.96
N SER A 344 5.97 24.68 59.98
CA SER A 344 5.62 23.26 59.84
C SER A 344 4.13 23.15 59.59
N ARG A 345 3.70 22.82 58.37
CA ARG A 345 2.32 22.43 58.08
C ARG A 345 2.16 20.91 58.28
N ARG A 346 1.14 20.52 59.03
CA ARG A 346 0.53 19.18 58.96
C ARG A 346 -0.21 19.00 57.64
#